data_AF-A0A814AVY0-F1
#
_entry.id   AF-A0A814AVY0-F1
#
_cell.length_a   1.000
_cell.length_b   1.000
_cell.length_c   1.000
_cell.angle_alpha   90.00
_cell.angle_beta   90.00
_cell.angle_gamma   90.00
#
_symmetry.space_group_name_H-M   'P 1'
#
loop_
_entity.id
_entity.type
_entity.pdbx_description
1 polymer ?
#
loop_
_entity_poly.entity_id
_entity_poly.type
_entity_poly.pdbx_seq_one_letter_code
_entity_poly.pdbx_strand_id
1 'polypeptide(L)'
;MAYQAFTTRRQQQKLPWQIEWIWHVHRLHPIAYSNDCIDQLPDHKVVDKKYIRSTMKKHQHYHSFIPFKSIKHQSKFVPSLDLASAVLRQIDFLQKFQKHNLFSMNLLKMNRDSFEKMVQNYVSFVKLANNNGIIVPTFEIDLIWHTYMRFPSSYQETSIALCGFLLNHDDSIEDNVLTDGYQKTADRWKSTYNVDYGKNIDRDNLKTSQYLSSCAMIIAPIFTYPPSGYVSNGGNDIGAS
;
A
#
# COMPACT_ATOMS: atom_id res chain seq x y z
N MET A 1 -29.51 -29.67 -19.30
CA MET A 1 -30.48 -28.70 -18.74
C MET A 1 -30.02 -28.39 -17.32
N ALA A 2 -29.71 -27.17 -16.87
CA ALA A 2 -29.91 -25.80 -17.36
C ALA A 2 -28.56 -25.06 -17.16
N TYR A 3 -27.95 -24.30 -18.06
CA TYR A 3 -28.38 -23.22 -18.97
C TYR A 3 -29.05 -22.01 -18.28
N GLN A 4 -28.26 -20.93 -18.26
CA GLN A 4 -28.58 -19.49 -18.12
C GLN A 4 -28.76 -18.88 -16.72
N ALA A 5 -27.75 -18.10 -16.31
CA ALA A 5 -27.87 -16.63 -16.27
C ALA A 5 -26.49 -15.95 -16.12
N PHE A 6 -25.76 -15.81 -17.22
CA PHE A 6 -24.66 -14.84 -17.34
C PHE A 6 -25.11 -13.72 -18.28
N THR A 7 -25.94 -12.82 -17.78
CA THR A 7 -26.44 -11.65 -18.50
C THR A 7 -26.06 -10.40 -17.73
N THR A 8 -25.01 -9.70 -18.20
CA THR A 8 -24.80 -8.24 -18.16
C THR A 8 -23.32 -7.92 -18.43
N ARG A 9 -23.01 -6.64 -18.74
CA ARG A 9 -21.72 -5.95 -19.03
C ARG A 9 -20.52 -6.21 -18.07
N ARG A 10 -20.51 -7.35 -17.37
CA ARG A 10 -19.93 -7.64 -16.06
C ARG A 10 -18.81 -8.68 -16.11
N GLN A 11 -18.19 -8.87 -17.28
CA GLN A 11 -16.87 -9.48 -17.38
C GLN A 11 -15.81 -8.38 -17.41
N GLN A 12 -15.71 -7.64 -16.29
CA GLN A 12 -14.43 -7.06 -15.92
C GLN A 12 -13.51 -8.28 -15.80
N GLN A 13 -12.61 -8.49 -16.76
CA GLN A 13 -11.67 -9.62 -16.71
C GLN A 13 -10.78 -9.43 -15.47
N LYS A 14 -11.23 -9.98 -14.35
CA LYS A 14 -10.48 -10.06 -13.10
C LYS A 14 -9.36 -11.07 -13.36
N LEU A 15 -8.10 -10.70 -13.13
CA LEU A 15 -7.02 -11.68 -13.19
C LEU A 15 -7.37 -12.84 -12.23
N PRO A 16 -6.86 -14.06 -12.48
CA PRO A 16 -6.91 -15.14 -11.50
C PRO A 16 -6.53 -14.61 -10.12
N TRP A 17 -7.28 -14.98 -9.08
CA TRP A 17 -7.14 -14.35 -7.76
C TRP A 17 -5.73 -14.51 -7.18
N GLN A 18 -5.03 -15.59 -7.54
CA GLN A 18 -3.64 -15.83 -7.15
C GLN A 18 -2.70 -14.77 -7.74
N ILE A 19 -2.91 -14.40 -9.00
CA ILE A 19 -2.12 -13.36 -9.68
C ILE A 19 -2.43 -11.99 -9.07
N GLU A 20 -3.71 -11.69 -8.83
CA GLU A 20 -4.10 -10.47 -8.11
C GLU A 20 -3.50 -10.40 -6.71
N TRP A 21 -3.41 -11.54 -6.02
CA TRP A 21 -2.86 -11.64 -4.66
C TRP A 21 -1.35 -11.40 -4.65
N ILE A 22 -0.60 -12.07 -5.51
CA ILE A 22 0.86 -11.84 -5.65
C ILE A 22 1.13 -10.37 -5.97
N TRP A 23 0.36 -9.78 -6.89
CA TRP A 23 0.51 -8.38 -7.23
C TRP A 23 0.03 -7.42 -6.12
N HIS A 24 -0.91 -7.85 -5.29
CA HIS A 24 -1.27 -7.10 -4.10
C HIS A 24 -0.10 -7.05 -3.12
N VAL A 25 0.50 -8.21 -2.80
CA VAL A 25 1.64 -8.32 -1.88
C VAL A 25 2.83 -7.50 -2.39
N HIS A 26 3.10 -7.53 -3.69
CA HIS A 26 4.18 -6.70 -4.25
C HIS A 26 3.94 -5.20 -4.00
N ARG A 27 2.71 -4.71 -4.17
CA ARG A 27 2.38 -3.29 -3.89
C ARG A 27 2.42 -2.92 -2.41
N LEU A 28 2.35 -3.89 -1.50
CA LEU A 28 2.60 -3.67 -0.09
C LEU A 28 4.09 -3.44 0.21
N HIS A 29 4.96 -3.40 -0.80
CA HIS A 29 6.37 -3.04 -0.66
C HIS A 29 6.68 -1.86 -1.60
N PRO A 30 6.28 -0.62 -1.25
CA PRO A 30 6.23 0.50 -2.18
C PRO A 30 7.56 0.82 -2.86
N ILE A 31 8.69 0.71 -2.14
CA ILE A 31 10.02 0.97 -2.72
C ILE A 31 10.36 -0.10 -3.75
N ALA A 32 10.27 -1.39 -3.39
CA ALA A 32 10.56 -2.50 -4.30
C ALA A 32 9.65 -2.45 -5.53
N TYR A 33 8.35 -2.22 -5.32
CA TYR A 33 7.37 -2.11 -6.40
C TYR A 33 7.67 -0.95 -7.35
N SER A 34 8.02 0.22 -6.81
CA SER A 34 8.34 1.39 -7.62
C SER A 34 9.59 1.15 -8.46
N ASN A 35 10.66 0.66 -7.84
CA ASN A 35 11.92 0.35 -8.53
C ASN A 35 11.70 -0.72 -9.61
N ASP A 36 11.02 -1.83 -9.30
CA ASP A 36 10.75 -2.89 -10.27
C ASP A 36 9.93 -2.39 -11.47
N CYS A 37 8.96 -1.49 -11.24
CA CYS A 37 8.20 -0.88 -12.32
C CYS A 37 9.07 0.05 -13.16
N ILE A 38 9.84 0.93 -12.53
CA ILE A 38 10.68 1.92 -13.21
C ILE A 38 11.80 1.22 -13.99
N ASP A 39 12.43 0.20 -13.44
CA ASP A 39 13.62 -0.42 -14.02
C ASP A 39 13.28 -1.43 -15.11
N GLN A 40 12.12 -2.10 -15.02
CA GLN A 40 11.81 -3.26 -15.86
C GLN A 40 10.63 -3.06 -16.82
N LEU A 41 9.81 -2.02 -16.65
CA LEU A 41 8.69 -1.74 -17.57
C LEU A 41 9.12 -0.79 -18.70
N PRO A 42 8.63 -1.01 -19.94
CA PRO A 42 8.99 -0.17 -21.09
C PRO A 42 8.64 1.32 -20.95
N ASP A 43 7.64 1.65 -20.14
CA ASP A 43 7.19 3.03 -19.92
C ASP A 43 7.83 3.68 -18.68
N HIS A 44 8.67 2.95 -17.95
CA HIS A 44 9.34 3.39 -16.71
C HIS A 44 8.36 3.99 -15.69
N LYS A 45 7.13 3.46 -15.64
CA LYS A 45 6.05 4.01 -14.82
C LYS A 45 5.48 2.97 -13.87
N VAL A 46 5.13 3.46 -12.68
CA VAL A 46 4.43 2.69 -11.67
C VAL A 46 3.02 2.34 -12.17
N VAL A 47 2.64 1.06 -12.06
CA VAL A 47 1.32 0.60 -12.52
C VAL A 47 0.28 0.75 -11.42
N ASP A 48 -0.67 1.67 -11.61
CA ASP A 48 -1.84 1.83 -10.75
C ASP A 48 -3.01 0.92 -11.15
N LYS A 49 -3.85 0.58 -10.17
CA LYS A 49 -5.12 -0.11 -10.42
C LYS A 49 -6.07 0.67 -11.36
N LYS A 50 -5.96 2.00 -11.40
CA LYS A 50 -6.68 2.86 -12.36
C LYS A 50 -6.10 2.77 -13.77
N TYR A 51 -4.77 2.71 -13.89
CA TYR A 51 -4.04 2.59 -15.17
C TYR A 51 -4.39 1.29 -15.91
N ILE A 52 -4.62 0.19 -15.18
CA ILE A 52 -5.06 -1.08 -15.78
C ILE A 52 -6.39 -0.94 -16.52
N ARG A 53 -7.34 -0.15 -16.01
CA ARG A 53 -8.68 -0.01 -16.62
C ARG A 53 -8.66 0.75 -17.93
N SER A 54 -7.72 1.67 -18.13
CA SER A 54 -7.58 2.44 -19.37
C SER A 54 -6.84 1.66 -20.46
N THR A 55 -5.81 0.87 -20.09
CA THR A 55 -4.95 0.18 -21.06
C THR A 55 -5.49 -1.19 -21.47
N MET A 56 -6.32 -1.85 -20.65
CA MET A 56 -7.02 -3.09 -20.99
C MET A 56 -8.29 -2.89 -21.86
N LYS A 57 -8.37 -1.82 -22.66
CA LYS A 57 -9.37 -1.69 -23.72
C LYS A 57 -8.69 -1.78 -25.08
N LYS A 58 -8.35 -3.01 -25.51
CA LYS A 58 -8.52 -3.53 -26.89
C LYS A 58 -7.79 -4.82 -27.24
N HIS A 59 -6.98 -5.44 -26.37
CA HIS A 59 -6.27 -6.66 -26.75
C HIS A 59 -6.68 -7.91 -25.98
N GLN A 60 -7.23 -8.83 -26.78
CA GLN A 60 -7.23 -10.30 -26.68
C GLN A 60 -8.19 -10.97 -25.71
N HIS A 61 -9.12 -11.71 -26.32
CA HIS A 61 -9.77 -12.88 -25.76
C HIS A 61 -8.70 -13.84 -25.21
N TYR A 62 -8.49 -13.83 -23.90
CA TYR A 62 -7.65 -14.83 -23.25
C TYR A 62 -8.41 -16.15 -23.17
N HIS A 63 -7.92 -17.16 -23.88
CA HIS A 63 -8.37 -18.55 -23.74
C HIS A 63 -7.91 -19.10 -22.39
N SER A 64 -8.80 -19.81 -21.68
CA SER A 64 -8.61 -20.33 -20.32
C SER A 64 -7.59 -21.48 -20.19
N PHE A 65 -6.73 -21.69 -21.18
CA PHE A 65 -5.55 -22.55 -21.07
C PHE A 65 -4.56 -22.14 -22.17
N ILE A 66 -3.47 -21.46 -21.80
CA ILE A 66 -2.35 -21.22 -22.71
C ILE A 66 -1.25 -22.21 -22.31
N PRO A 67 -0.95 -23.23 -23.13
CA PRO A 67 0.26 -24.02 -22.91
C PRO A 67 1.44 -23.05 -23.03
N PHE A 68 2.29 -23.03 -22.00
CA PHE A 68 3.42 -22.10 -21.87
C PHE A 68 4.43 -22.35 -23.00
N LYS A 69 4.20 -21.80 -24.18
CA LYS A 69 5.24 -21.66 -25.20
C LYS A 69 6.16 -20.56 -24.71
N SER A 70 7.39 -20.91 -24.36
CA SER A 70 8.40 -19.94 -23.94
C SER A 70 8.51 -18.86 -25.02
N ILE A 71 8.06 -17.65 -24.71
CA ILE A 71 8.31 -16.49 -25.55
C ILE A 71 9.82 -16.23 -25.41
N LYS A 72 10.58 -16.72 -26.40
CA LYS A 72 12.01 -16.44 -26.52
C LYS A 72 12.14 -14.94 -26.79
N HIS A 73 12.78 -14.20 -25.88
CA HIS A 73 13.09 -12.76 -25.96
C HIS A 73 12.00 -11.75 -25.57
N GLN A 74 11.40 -11.90 -24.39
CA GLN A 74 11.10 -10.71 -23.57
C GLN A 74 11.92 -10.84 -22.28
N SER A 75 12.61 -9.77 -21.89
CA SER A 75 13.27 -9.70 -20.58
C SER A 75 12.25 -10.11 -19.52
N LYS A 76 12.52 -11.23 -18.85
CA LYS A 76 11.62 -11.76 -17.83
C LYS A 76 11.54 -10.72 -16.72
N PHE A 77 10.34 -10.26 -16.36
CA PHE A 77 10.14 -9.44 -15.17
C PHE A 77 10.56 -10.27 -13.95
N VAL A 78 11.53 -9.78 -13.19
CA VAL A 78 12.06 -10.42 -11.99
C VAL A 78 11.86 -9.46 -10.83
N PRO A 79 10.88 -9.74 -9.93
CA PRO A 79 10.68 -8.92 -8.75
C PRO A 79 11.96 -8.87 -7.90
N SER A 80 12.34 -7.69 -7.42
CA SER A 80 13.46 -7.53 -6.47
C SER A 80 13.15 -8.07 -5.08
N LEU A 81 11.85 -8.23 -4.77
CA LEU A 81 11.33 -8.81 -3.54
C LEU A 81 11.14 -10.33 -3.65
N ASP A 82 11.49 -11.06 -2.60
CA ASP A 82 11.03 -12.46 -2.44
C ASP A 82 9.52 -12.49 -2.15
N LEU A 83 8.74 -12.57 -3.23
CA LEU A 83 7.29 -12.61 -3.18
C LEU A 83 6.75 -13.84 -2.45
N ALA A 84 7.46 -14.96 -2.44
CA ALA A 84 6.99 -16.16 -1.74
C ALA A 84 7.02 -15.93 -0.23
N SER A 85 8.15 -15.44 0.28
CA SER A 85 8.28 -15.09 1.69
C SER A 85 7.34 -13.95 2.08
N ALA A 86 7.20 -12.92 1.25
CA ALA A 86 6.26 -11.83 1.50
C ALA A 86 4.80 -12.32 1.56
N VAL A 87 4.39 -13.23 0.67
CA VAL A 87 3.05 -13.84 0.72
C VAL A 87 2.84 -14.59 2.04
N LEU A 88 3.84 -15.34 2.52
CA LEU A 88 3.74 -16.06 3.79
C LEU A 88 3.61 -15.10 4.98
N ARG A 89 4.35 -14.00 5.01
CA ARG A 89 4.25 -12.99 6.08
C ARG A 89 2.87 -12.32 6.11
N GLN A 90 2.26 -12.08 4.94
CA GLN A 90 0.90 -11.56 4.85
C GLN A 90 -0.19 -12.51 5.38
N ILE A 91 0.10 -13.80 5.58
CA ILE A 91 -0.84 -14.74 6.22
C ILE A 91 -1.10 -14.34 7.67
N ASP A 92 -0.08 -13.89 8.40
CA ASP A 92 -0.23 -13.46 9.80
C ASP A 92 -1.14 -12.23 9.91
N PHE A 93 -0.98 -11.24 9.04
CA PHE A 93 -1.90 -10.09 8.95
C PHE A 93 -3.34 -10.54 8.74
N LEU A 94 -3.58 -11.48 7.82
CA LEU A 94 -4.93 -12.00 7.55
C LEU A 94 -5.52 -12.75 8.77
N GLN A 95 -4.70 -13.53 9.48
CA GLN A 95 -5.13 -14.21 10.71
C GLN A 95 -5.47 -13.22 11.82
N LYS A 96 -4.67 -12.16 11.98
CA LYS A 96 -4.95 -11.06 12.91
C LYS A 96 -6.23 -10.32 12.51
N PHE A 97 -6.43 -10.07 11.22
CA PHE A 97 -7.63 -9.42 10.72
C PHE A 97 -8.90 -10.22 11.03
N GLN A 98 -8.89 -11.54 10.78
CA GLN A 98 -10.03 -12.42 11.08
C GLN A 98 -10.46 -12.38 12.55
N LYS A 99 -9.53 -12.10 13.47
CA LYS A 99 -9.78 -11.97 14.91
C LYS A 99 -10.10 -10.53 15.33
N HIS A 100 -9.93 -9.54 14.46
CA HIS A 100 -10.13 -8.14 14.76
C HIS A 100 -11.61 -7.74 14.65
N ASN A 101 -12.07 -6.83 15.52
CA ASN A 101 -13.47 -6.40 15.56
C ASN A 101 -13.97 -5.82 14.22
N LEU A 102 -13.07 -5.21 13.44
CA LEU A 102 -13.38 -4.67 12.11
C LEU A 102 -13.83 -5.74 11.10
N PHE A 103 -13.40 -7.00 11.26
CA PHE A 103 -13.75 -8.08 10.33
C PHE A 103 -15.25 -8.42 10.39
N SER A 104 -15.80 -8.42 11.60
CA SER A 104 -17.22 -8.72 11.85
C SER A 104 -18.10 -7.47 11.90
N MET A 105 -17.51 -6.27 11.81
CA MET A 105 -18.23 -5.01 11.93
C MET A 105 -19.10 -4.76 10.69
N ASN A 106 -20.34 -4.32 10.90
CA ASN A 106 -21.18 -3.85 9.80
C ASN A 106 -20.76 -2.44 9.38
N LEU A 107 -19.79 -2.37 8.47
CA LEU A 107 -19.21 -1.12 7.96
C LEU A 107 -20.27 -0.19 7.33
N LEU A 108 -21.41 -0.71 6.86
CA LEU A 108 -22.50 0.11 6.32
C LEU A 108 -23.25 0.90 7.40
N LYS A 109 -23.15 0.47 8.66
CA LYS A 109 -23.75 1.16 9.81
C LYS A 109 -22.77 2.06 10.55
N MET A 110 -21.49 2.01 10.20
CA MET A 110 -20.48 2.86 10.81
C MET A 110 -20.67 4.30 10.32
N ASN A 111 -20.71 5.24 11.27
CA ASN A 111 -20.90 6.64 10.91
C ASN A 111 -19.67 7.17 10.14
N ARG A 112 -19.91 8.19 9.31
CA ARG A 112 -18.89 8.83 8.49
C ARG A 112 -17.73 9.37 9.34
N ASP A 113 -18.05 9.98 10.47
CA ASP A 113 -17.08 10.58 11.39
C ASP A 113 -16.05 9.57 11.90
N SER A 114 -16.45 8.31 12.12
CA SER A 114 -15.54 7.26 12.58
C SER A 114 -14.54 6.88 11.49
N PHE A 115 -14.98 6.77 10.23
CA PHE A 115 -14.06 6.56 9.10
C PHE A 115 -13.11 7.73 8.91
N GLU A 116 -13.62 8.96 9.02
CA GLU A 116 -12.79 10.17 8.91
C GLU A 116 -11.74 10.21 10.03
N LYS A 117 -12.10 9.87 11.28
CA LYS A 117 -11.15 9.71 12.38
C LYS A 117 -10.08 8.65 12.09
N MET A 118 -10.46 7.50 11.55
CA MET A 118 -9.49 6.45 11.18
C MET A 118 -8.51 6.95 10.11
N VAL A 119 -9.01 7.67 9.09
CA VAL A 119 -8.15 8.28 8.05
C VAL A 119 -7.24 9.34 8.64
N GLN A 120 -7.73 10.19 9.55
CA GLN A 120 -6.90 11.17 10.24
C GLN A 120 -5.83 10.51 11.11
N ASN A 121 -6.14 9.39 11.77
CA ASN A 121 -5.15 8.63 12.53
C ASN A 121 -4.03 8.11 11.62
N TYR A 122 -4.38 7.61 10.44
CA TYR A 122 -3.41 7.21 9.42
C TYR A 122 -2.54 8.39 8.96
N VAL A 123 -3.14 9.54 8.62
CA VAL A 123 -2.39 10.73 8.20
C VAL A 123 -1.44 11.23 9.29
N SER A 124 -1.91 11.30 10.53
CA SER A 124 -1.08 11.65 11.70
C SER A 124 0.05 10.65 11.90
N PHE A 125 -0.23 9.35 11.76
CA PHE A 125 0.80 8.32 11.84
C PHE A 125 1.90 8.51 10.78
N VAL A 126 1.55 8.77 9.51
CA VAL A 126 2.55 9.02 8.45
C VAL A 126 3.42 10.23 8.78
N LYS A 127 2.84 11.30 9.36
CA LYS A 127 3.59 12.50 9.80
C LYS A 127 4.59 12.23 10.93
N LEU A 128 4.45 11.13 11.68
CA LEU A 128 5.43 10.73 12.68
C LEU A 128 6.70 10.13 12.06
N ALA A 129 6.66 9.74 10.78
CA ALA A 129 7.79 9.15 10.09
C ALA A 129 8.93 10.17 9.99
N ASN A 130 10.14 9.71 10.27
CA ASN A 130 11.35 10.48 10.07
C ASN A 130 12.46 9.56 9.56
N ASN A 131 13.56 10.16 9.09
CA ASN A 131 14.64 9.40 8.45
C ASN A 131 15.38 8.44 9.40
N ASN A 132 15.15 8.50 10.71
CA ASN A 132 16.00 7.87 11.72
C ASN A 132 15.25 7.02 12.77
N GLY A 133 13.96 6.66 12.65
CA GLY A 133 13.26 6.00 13.78
C GLY A 133 11.98 5.20 13.51
N ILE A 134 11.69 4.25 14.44
CA ILE A 134 10.69 3.16 14.28
C ILE A 134 9.26 3.65 14.37
N ILE A 135 8.58 3.41 13.26
CA ILE A 135 7.23 3.63 12.82
C ILE A 135 6.21 2.50 13.01
N VAL A 136 5.57 2.24 14.15
CA VAL A 136 4.76 1.00 14.31
C VAL A 136 3.26 1.29 14.32
N PRO A 137 2.51 0.94 13.27
CA PRO A 137 1.09 1.22 13.18
C PRO A 137 0.27 0.39 14.17
N THR A 138 -0.87 0.91 14.63
CA THR A 138 -1.95 0.06 15.14
C THR A 138 -2.54 -0.77 14.02
N PHE A 139 -3.30 -1.81 14.36
CA PHE A 139 -3.94 -2.66 13.36
C PHE A 139 -4.84 -1.87 12.39
N GLU A 140 -5.63 -0.92 12.89
CA GLU A 140 -6.52 -0.10 12.04
C GLU A 140 -5.76 0.82 11.09
N ILE A 141 -4.65 1.40 11.56
CA ILE A 141 -3.76 2.22 10.75
C ILE A 141 -3.12 1.38 9.66
N ASP A 142 -2.62 0.18 10.00
CA ASP A 142 -2.01 -0.76 9.05
C ASP A 142 -3.01 -1.20 7.97
N LEU A 143 -4.27 -1.48 8.35
CA LEU A 143 -5.33 -1.83 7.41
C LEU A 143 -5.63 -0.69 6.40
N ILE A 144 -5.71 0.57 6.87
CA ILE A 144 -5.87 1.73 5.96
C ILE A 144 -4.66 1.88 5.07
N TRP A 145 -3.47 1.67 5.63
CA TRP A 145 -2.22 1.79 4.90
C TRP A 145 -2.13 0.76 3.77
N HIS A 146 -2.43 -0.51 4.04
CA HIS A 146 -2.55 -1.57 3.02
C HIS A 146 -3.52 -1.20 1.92
N THR A 147 -4.64 -0.56 2.29
CA THR A 147 -5.63 -0.08 1.33
C THR A 147 -5.05 1.03 0.45
N TYR A 148 -4.30 1.97 1.02
CA TYR A 148 -3.78 3.09 0.24
C TYR A 148 -2.61 2.70 -0.67
N MET A 149 -1.74 1.79 -0.23
CA MET A 149 -0.65 1.23 -1.06
C MET A 149 -1.16 0.51 -2.33
N ARG A 150 -2.48 0.22 -2.45
CA ARG A 150 -3.11 -0.24 -3.70
C ARG A 150 -3.15 0.81 -4.81
N PHE A 151 -2.82 2.06 -4.51
CA PHE A 151 -2.74 3.18 -5.45
C PHE A 151 -1.32 3.78 -5.41
N PRO A 152 -0.31 3.03 -5.89
CA PRO A 152 1.09 3.38 -5.70
C PRO A 152 1.47 4.82 -6.08
N SER A 153 0.94 5.38 -7.17
CA SER A 153 1.27 6.76 -7.55
C SER A 153 0.75 7.77 -6.54
N SER A 154 -0.54 7.67 -6.17
CA SER A 154 -1.15 8.55 -5.16
C SER A 154 -0.52 8.36 -3.78
N TYR A 155 -0.19 7.12 -3.43
CA TYR A 155 0.49 6.79 -2.18
C TYR A 155 1.88 7.43 -2.11
N GLN A 156 2.65 7.36 -3.20
CA GLN A 156 3.97 7.99 -3.29
C GLN A 156 3.89 9.51 -3.15
N GLU A 157 3.01 10.16 -3.92
CA GLU A 157 2.79 11.61 -3.84
C GLU A 157 2.41 12.04 -2.42
N THR A 158 1.51 11.30 -1.77
CA THR A 158 1.05 11.64 -0.42
C THR A 158 2.11 11.37 0.63
N SER A 159 2.87 10.29 0.52
CA SER A 159 3.96 10.00 1.47
C SER A 159 5.01 11.11 1.41
N ILE A 160 5.44 11.50 0.20
CA ILE A 160 6.38 12.60 0.01
C ILE A 160 5.82 13.91 0.57
N ALA A 161 4.54 14.20 0.34
CA ALA A 161 3.91 15.41 0.86
C ALA A 161 3.79 15.42 2.40
N LEU A 162 3.61 14.27 3.04
CA LEU A 162 3.38 14.17 4.49
C LEU A 162 4.66 14.03 5.31
N CYS A 163 5.65 13.28 4.83
CA CYS A 163 6.88 13.00 5.57
C CYS A 163 8.18 13.23 4.76
N GLY A 164 8.08 13.67 3.51
CA GLY A 164 9.24 14.05 2.69
C GLY A 164 9.87 12.92 1.88
N PHE A 165 9.38 11.68 2.00
CA PHE A 165 9.91 10.52 1.27
C PHE A 165 8.81 9.48 0.97
N LEU A 166 9.09 8.54 0.07
CA LEU A 166 8.24 7.37 -0.12
C LEU A 166 8.35 6.48 1.12
N LEU A 167 7.32 6.50 1.95
CA LEU A 167 7.27 5.66 3.14
C LEU A 167 7.20 4.19 2.70
N ASN A 168 8.10 3.35 3.21
CA ASN A 168 8.13 1.93 2.84
C ASN A 168 7.18 1.11 3.72
N HIS A 169 6.88 -0.12 3.29
CA HIS A 169 6.27 -1.18 4.10
C HIS A 169 7.12 -2.47 3.96
N ASP A 170 7.63 -2.98 5.08
CA ASP A 170 8.65 -3.97 5.40
C ASP A 170 8.05 -4.80 6.52
N ASP A 171 7.48 -5.91 6.11
CA ASP A 171 6.76 -6.84 6.98
C ASP A 171 7.68 -7.95 7.53
N SER A 172 9.01 -7.79 7.44
CA SER A 172 10.00 -8.84 7.79
C SER A 172 10.66 -8.68 9.16
N ILE A 173 10.33 -7.63 9.91
CA ILE A 173 10.94 -7.29 11.20
C ILE A 173 10.50 -8.27 12.31
N GLU A 174 11.44 -8.66 13.20
CA GLU A 174 11.20 -9.56 14.33
C GLU A 174 10.31 -8.96 15.44
N ASP A 175 9.47 -9.79 16.09
CA ASP A 175 8.45 -9.39 17.09
C ASP A 175 8.96 -8.54 18.27
N ASN A 176 10.17 -8.84 18.76
CA ASN A 176 10.83 -8.09 19.83
C ASN A 176 11.10 -6.63 19.42
N VAL A 177 11.56 -6.42 18.19
CA VAL A 177 11.80 -5.09 17.62
C VAL A 177 10.47 -4.34 17.41
N LEU A 178 9.40 -5.06 17.03
CA LEU A 178 8.06 -4.46 16.89
C LEU A 178 7.56 -3.91 18.23
N THR A 179 7.78 -4.63 19.33
CA THR A 179 7.31 -4.24 20.66
C THR A 179 7.97 -2.94 21.13
N ASP A 180 9.30 -2.86 21.03
CA ASP A 180 10.05 -1.64 21.36
C ASP A 180 9.70 -0.49 20.42
N GLY A 181 9.52 -0.78 19.13
CA GLY A 181 9.10 0.19 18.12
C GLY A 181 7.71 0.77 18.43
N TYR A 182 6.77 -0.06 18.88
CA TYR A 182 5.43 0.38 19.24
C TYR A 182 5.45 1.37 20.38
N GLN A 183 6.21 1.08 21.44
CA GLN A 183 6.32 2.01 22.56
C GLN A 183 6.92 3.35 22.12
N LYS A 184 7.99 3.32 21.32
CA LYS A 184 8.59 4.55 20.75
C LYS A 184 7.61 5.34 19.88
N THR A 185 6.78 4.63 19.11
CA THR A 185 5.73 5.25 18.29
C THR A 185 4.67 5.89 19.18
N ALA A 186 4.26 5.20 20.24
CA ALA A 186 3.27 5.69 21.19
C ALA A 186 3.76 6.93 21.93
N ASP A 187 5.02 6.93 22.37
CA ASP A 187 5.65 8.08 23.05
C ASP A 187 5.73 9.29 22.10
N ARG A 188 6.15 9.07 20.84
CA ARG A 188 6.20 10.13 19.83
C ARG A 188 4.81 10.65 19.48
N TRP A 189 3.82 9.77 19.38
CA TRP A 189 2.43 10.15 19.16
C TRP A 189 1.93 11.02 20.33
N LYS A 190 2.18 10.61 21.57
CA LYS A 190 1.78 11.36 22.76
C LYS A 190 2.46 12.72 22.82
N SER A 191 3.76 12.81 22.54
CA SER A 191 4.48 14.07 22.53
C SER A 191 4.00 15.02 21.42
N THR A 192 3.60 14.47 20.27
CA THR A 192 3.21 15.27 19.10
C THR A 192 1.75 15.72 19.17
N TYR A 193 0.84 14.85 19.61
CA TYR A 193 -0.61 15.07 19.54
C TYR A 193 -1.29 15.22 20.90
N ASN A 194 -0.57 14.99 22.00
CA ASN A 194 -1.09 15.02 23.37
C ASN A 194 -2.24 14.02 23.64
N VAL A 195 -2.37 12.98 22.81
CA VAL A 195 -3.36 11.90 22.94
C VAL A 195 -2.63 10.58 23.08
N ASP A 196 -3.20 9.59 23.76
CA ASP A 196 -2.57 8.27 23.86
C ASP A 196 -2.71 7.51 22.54
N TYR A 197 -1.65 6.82 22.12
CA TYR A 197 -1.66 6.06 20.88
C TYR A 197 -2.59 4.84 20.96
N GLY A 198 -3.32 4.57 19.88
CA GLY A 198 -4.30 3.47 19.81
C GLY A 198 -5.61 3.70 20.56
N LYS A 199 -5.77 4.81 21.30
CA LYS A 199 -7.10 5.26 21.74
C LYS A 199 -7.75 6.02 20.58
N ASN A 200 -8.77 5.44 19.97
CA ASN A 200 -9.73 6.23 19.20
C ASN A 200 -10.31 7.29 20.16
N ILE A 201 -10.61 8.49 19.65
CA ILE A 201 -11.40 9.50 20.38
C ILE A 201 -12.84 8.98 20.44
N ASP A 202 -13.09 8.01 21.32
CA ASP A 202 -14.38 7.67 21.93
C ASP A 202 -14.20 6.69 23.11
N ARG A 203 -14.87 6.94 24.23
CA ARG A 203 -14.59 6.33 25.56
C ARG A 203 -15.37 5.05 25.88
N ASP A 204 -16.22 4.55 24.98
CA ASP A 204 -17.20 3.51 25.35
C ASP A 204 -16.88 2.08 24.87
N ASN A 205 -15.75 1.82 24.19
CA ASN A 205 -15.45 0.49 23.66
C ASN A 205 -14.04 -0.04 23.99
N LEU A 206 -13.62 0.09 25.25
CA LEU A 206 -12.34 -0.43 25.74
C LEU A 206 -12.52 -1.61 26.71
N LYS A 207 -13.01 -2.75 26.21
CA LYS A 207 -12.72 -4.07 26.79
C LYS A 207 -12.56 -5.04 25.63
N THR A 208 -11.36 -5.61 25.51
CA THR A 208 -10.88 -6.62 24.52
C THR A 208 -10.34 -6.11 23.18
N SER A 209 -9.15 -5.51 23.20
CA SER A 209 -8.19 -5.74 22.11
C SER A 209 -6.78 -5.72 22.69
N GLN A 210 -6.16 -6.89 22.76
CA GLN A 210 -4.80 -7.10 23.27
C GLN A 210 -3.87 -7.49 22.11
N TYR A 211 -4.08 -6.90 20.93
CA TYR A 211 -3.25 -7.14 19.74
C TYR A 211 -2.58 -5.84 19.34
N LEU A 212 -1.38 -5.65 19.92
CA LEU A 212 -0.48 -4.53 19.63
C LEU A 212 0.20 -4.80 18.29
N SER A 213 -0.38 -4.27 17.21
CA SER A 213 0.20 -4.21 15.86
C SER A 213 0.36 -5.55 15.10
N SER A 214 0.00 -5.54 13.81
CA SER A 214 0.19 -6.67 12.90
C SER A 214 1.54 -6.65 12.18
N CYS A 215 2.07 -5.46 11.93
CA CYS A 215 3.29 -5.22 11.16
C CYS A 215 3.91 -3.90 11.66
N ALA A 216 5.24 -3.82 11.78
CA ALA A 216 5.95 -2.60 12.17
C ALA A 216 6.91 -2.13 11.08
N MET A 217 7.24 -0.83 11.05
CA MET A 217 7.98 -0.22 9.94
C MET A 217 9.16 0.70 10.29
N ILE A 218 10.34 0.47 9.66
CA ILE A 218 11.27 1.44 9.00
C ILE A 218 12.44 0.67 8.30
N ILE A 219 13.55 1.19 7.73
CA ILE A 219 14.41 2.42 7.83
C ILE A 219 14.58 3.06 6.44
N ALA A 220 14.67 4.39 6.39
CA ALA A 220 14.96 5.12 5.16
C ALA A 220 16.36 4.78 4.61
N PRO A 221 16.51 4.34 3.35
CA PRO A 221 17.77 4.38 2.66
C PRO A 221 17.87 5.64 1.77
N ILE A 222 19.00 6.32 1.94
CA ILE A 222 19.71 7.30 1.12
C ILE A 222 19.01 7.69 -0.20
N PHE A 223 18.74 8.99 -0.31
CA PHE A 223 18.44 9.74 -1.53
C PHE A 223 18.82 9.04 -2.83
N THR A 224 17.83 8.80 -3.68
CA THR A 224 18.01 8.98 -5.12
C THR A 224 16.89 9.88 -5.62
N TYR A 225 17.23 11.16 -5.81
CA TYR A 225 16.43 12.08 -6.60
C TYR A 225 16.11 11.44 -7.97
N PRO A 226 14.89 11.59 -8.52
CA PRO A 226 14.67 11.34 -9.93
C PRO A 226 15.31 12.45 -10.77
N PRO A 227 15.73 12.17 -12.03
CA PRO A 227 16.24 13.20 -12.92
C PRO A 227 15.16 14.24 -13.20
N SER A 228 15.56 15.50 -13.10
CA SER A 228 14.80 16.68 -13.51
C SER A 228 14.09 16.46 -14.86
N GLY A 229 12.77 16.37 -14.80
CA GLY A 229 11.90 16.19 -15.97
C GLY A 229 10.63 17.03 -15.92
N TYR A 230 10.67 18.18 -15.24
CA TYR A 230 9.67 19.23 -15.40
C TYR A 230 10.34 20.42 -16.08
N VAL A 231 10.37 20.40 -17.41
CA VAL A 231 10.57 21.61 -18.19
C VAL A 231 9.27 22.40 -18.07
N SER A 232 9.24 23.37 -17.16
CA SER A 232 8.30 24.47 -17.25
C SER A 232 8.66 25.27 -18.50
N ASN A 233 7.88 25.13 -19.56
CA ASN A 233 7.81 26.12 -20.62
C ASN A 233 7.26 27.42 -20.02
N GLY A 234 8.16 28.23 -19.48
CA GLY A 234 7.95 29.63 -19.14
C GLY A 234 8.88 30.45 -20.01
N GLY A 235 8.35 30.98 -21.11
CA GLY A 235 9.07 31.92 -21.95
C GLY A 235 9.42 33.19 -21.16
N ASN A 236 10.63 33.69 -21.39
CA ASN A 236 10.94 35.10 -21.52
C ASN A 236 12.44 35.23 -21.80
N ASP A 237 12.77 35.44 -23.07
CA ASP A 237 13.97 36.15 -23.49
C ASP A 237 13.71 36.63 -24.91
N ILE A 238 13.44 37.93 -25.07
CA ILE A 238 14.25 38.81 -25.93
C ILE A 238 14.13 40.24 -25.36
N GLY A 239 15.21 40.70 -24.73
CA GLY A 239 15.49 42.11 -24.57
C GLY A 239 16.36 42.64 -25.72
N ALA A 240 16.13 43.90 -26.08
CA ALA A 240 17.05 44.85 -26.69
C ALA A 240 17.64 44.54 -28.08
N SER A 241 17.10 45.21 -29.11
CA SER A 241 17.80 46.30 -29.82
C SER A 241 16.79 47.21 -30.51
#